data_AF-A0A381XXZ9-F1
#
_entry.id   AF-A0A381XXZ9-F1
#
_cell.length_a   1.000
_cell.length_b   1.000
_cell.length_c   1.000
_cell.angle_alpha   90.00
_cell.angle_beta   90.00
_cell.angle_gamma   90.00
#
_symmetry.space_group_name_H-M   'P 1'
#
loop_
_entity.id
_entity.type
_entity.pdbx_description
1 polymer ?
#
loop_
_entity_poly.entity_id
_entity_poly.type
_entity_poly.pdbx_seq_one_letter_code
_entity_poly.pdbx_strand_id
1 'polypeptide(L)'
;MLEHPDCDVVFSDYVFIDESGDVLKRRREIPFDFSTYLWTRDCYHANCAGMFRRQVFEETGGLRQDLAYSMDYEFYLRLASQGFRVDHVREFWGAYRFHEESKTVADNESQIREAMEVASVYSHDVRAPWLRGPLYSAKRKFVKLLTGCYRPWERL
;
A
#
# COMPACT_ATOMS: atom_id res chain seq x y z
N MET A 1 -2.64 -17.92 -0.51
CA MET A 1 -3.37 -18.09 0.78
C MET A 1 -3.75 -19.52 1.12
N LEU A 2 -4.19 -20.35 0.16
CA LEU A 2 -4.51 -21.76 0.47
C LEU A 2 -3.27 -22.55 0.93
N GLU A 3 -2.12 -22.25 0.35
CA GLU A 3 -0.82 -22.85 0.70
C GLU A 3 -0.10 -22.12 1.86
N HIS A 4 -0.64 -20.97 2.31
CA HIS A 4 -0.10 -20.12 3.37
C HIS A 4 -1.23 -19.67 4.31
N PRO A 5 -1.70 -20.57 5.20
CA PRO A 5 -2.87 -20.34 6.06
C PRO A 5 -2.66 -19.20 7.08
N ASP A 6 -1.41 -18.88 7.39
CA ASP A 6 -0.97 -17.80 8.28
C ASP A 6 -1.02 -16.40 7.63
N CYS A 7 -1.24 -16.33 6.33
CA CYS A 7 -1.35 -15.08 5.60
C CYS A 7 -2.80 -14.56 5.62
N ASP A 8 -2.99 -13.34 6.11
CA ASP A 8 -4.31 -12.68 6.22
C ASP A 8 -4.63 -11.81 5.01
N VAL A 9 -3.59 -11.16 4.49
CA VAL A 9 -3.65 -10.25 3.34
C VAL A 9 -2.44 -10.48 2.44
N VAL A 10 -2.66 -10.51 1.13
CA VAL A 10 -1.61 -10.49 0.12
C VAL A 10 -1.75 -9.27 -0.77
N PHE A 11 -0.62 -8.71 -1.19
CA PHE A 11 -0.59 -7.85 -2.36
C PHE A 11 0.49 -8.32 -3.33
N SER A 12 0.39 -7.88 -4.57
CA SER A 12 1.30 -8.26 -5.64
C SER A 12 1.86 -7.04 -6.36
N ASP A 13 2.75 -7.28 -7.32
CA ASP A 13 3.19 -6.24 -8.24
C ASP A 13 2.06 -5.88 -9.22
N TYR A 14 2.17 -4.72 -9.86
CA TYR A 14 1.14 -4.23 -10.78
C TYR A 14 1.73 -3.52 -11.99
N VAL A 15 0.90 -3.34 -13.01
CA VAL A 15 1.25 -2.58 -14.21
C VAL A 15 0.41 -1.32 -14.32
N PHE A 16 1.03 -0.22 -14.75
CA PHE A 16 0.30 0.94 -15.23
C PHE A 16 -0.08 0.69 -16.69
N ILE A 17 -1.35 0.94 -17.00
CA ILE A 17 -1.90 0.89 -18.36
C ILE A 17 -2.51 2.23 -18.74
N ASP A 18 -2.57 2.51 -20.04
CA ASP A 18 -3.32 3.64 -20.57
C ASP A 18 -4.81 3.31 -20.82
N GLU A 19 -5.51 4.23 -21.49
CA GLU A 19 -6.92 4.07 -21.85
C GLU A 19 -7.17 2.95 -22.88
N SER A 20 -6.17 2.62 -23.71
CA SER A 20 -6.25 1.53 -24.68
C SER A 20 -5.92 0.16 -24.05
N GLY A 21 -5.37 0.17 -22.83
CA GLY A 21 -4.93 -1.03 -22.12
C GLY A 21 -3.46 -1.37 -22.36
N ASP A 22 -2.72 -0.51 -23.04
CA ASP A 22 -1.31 -0.73 -23.33
C ASP A 22 -0.47 -0.50 -22.07
N VAL A 23 0.54 -1.35 -21.86
CA VAL A 23 1.39 -1.30 -20.66
C VAL A 23 2.33 -0.11 -20.75
N LEU A 24 2.10 0.90 -19.90
CA LEU A 24 2.96 2.05 -19.74
C LEU A 24 4.18 1.74 -18.87
N LYS A 25 3.97 0.99 -17.77
CA LYS A 25 5.05 0.73 -16.80
C LYS A 25 4.77 -0.48 -15.92
N ARG A 26 5.81 -1.24 -15.60
CA ARG A 26 5.74 -2.31 -14.59
C ARG A 26 6.21 -1.77 -13.23
N ARG A 27 5.47 -2.06 -12.16
CA ARG A 27 5.78 -1.66 -10.79
C ARG A 27 5.99 -2.88 -9.92
N ARG A 28 7.25 -3.12 -9.59
CA ARG A 28 7.64 -4.01 -8.52
C ARG A 28 7.67 -3.27 -7.20
N GLU A 29 7.12 -3.86 -6.16
CA GLU A 29 7.09 -3.31 -4.82
C GLU A 29 7.97 -4.07 -3.84
N ILE A 30 8.26 -3.42 -2.72
CA ILE A 30 8.98 -4.05 -1.61
C ILE A 30 7.98 -4.87 -0.76
N PRO A 31 8.45 -5.84 0.03
CA PRO A 31 7.64 -6.45 1.08
C PRO A 31 7.02 -5.40 2.00
N PHE A 32 5.86 -5.73 2.58
CA PHE A 32 5.17 -4.82 3.47
C PHE A 32 6.08 -4.33 4.59
N ASP A 33 6.19 -3.01 4.74
CA ASP A 33 6.93 -2.37 5.83
C ASP A 33 6.03 -1.27 6.39
N PHE A 34 5.48 -1.53 7.58
CA PHE A 34 4.50 -0.67 8.23
C PHE A 34 4.97 0.79 8.30
N SER A 35 6.22 1.01 8.74
CA SER A 35 6.77 2.36 8.87
C SER A 35 6.92 3.05 7.51
N THR A 36 7.38 2.33 6.48
CA THR A 36 7.44 2.90 5.12
C THR A 36 6.04 3.28 4.67
N TYR A 37 5.07 2.38 4.79
CA TYR A 37 3.68 2.61 4.40
C TYR A 37 3.11 3.86 5.10
N LEU A 38 3.23 3.91 6.44
CA LEU A 38 2.77 5.01 7.30
C LEU A 38 3.40 6.36 6.94
N TRP A 39 4.73 6.40 6.77
CA TRP A 39 5.42 7.67 6.61
C TRP A 39 5.45 8.17 5.17
N THR A 40 5.37 7.27 4.18
CA THR A 40 5.16 7.69 2.78
C THR A 40 3.73 8.15 2.54
N ARG A 41 2.77 7.76 3.40
CA ARG A 41 1.34 8.07 3.26
C ARG A 41 0.79 7.63 1.90
N ASP A 42 1.24 6.46 1.46
CA ASP A 42 1.07 5.98 0.09
C ASP A 42 0.66 4.50 0.12
N CYS A 43 -0.46 4.18 -0.52
CA CYS A 43 -0.90 2.81 -0.80
C CYS A 43 -0.12 2.28 -2.01
N TYR A 44 1.17 2.03 -1.79
CA TYR A 44 2.11 1.91 -2.89
C TYR A 44 1.96 0.67 -3.79
N HIS A 45 1.26 -0.36 -3.31
CA HIS A 45 1.06 -1.62 -4.02
C HIS A 45 -0.16 -1.61 -4.95
N ALA A 46 -0.93 -0.51 -4.95
CA ALA A 46 -2.23 -0.38 -5.62
C ALA A 46 -3.25 -1.43 -5.14
N ASN A 47 -4.41 -0.98 -4.68
CA ASN A 47 -5.42 -1.88 -4.12
C ASN A 47 -5.96 -2.90 -5.14
N CYS A 48 -5.90 -2.59 -6.44
CA CYS A 48 -6.28 -3.53 -7.50
C CYS A 48 -5.37 -4.77 -7.63
N ALA A 49 -4.27 -4.82 -6.89
CA ALA A 49 -3.33 -5.94 -6.82
C ALA A 49 -3.35 -6.63 -5.44
N GLY A 50 -4.30 -6.28 -4.56
CA GLY A 50 -4.46 -6.79 -3.21
C GLY A 50 -5.62 -7.77 -3.07
N MET A 51 -5.45 -8.77 -2.20
CA MET A 51 -6.51 -9.70 -1.79
C MET A 51 -6.39 -9.97 -0.28
N PHE A 52 -7.52 -10.11 0.39
CA PHE A 52 -7.58 -10.43 1.82
C PHE A 52 -8.57 -11.55 2.07
N ARG A 53 -8.40 -12.29 3.18
CA ARG A 53 -9.40 -13.27 3.61
C ARG A 53 -10.68 -12.56 3.98
N ARG A 54 -11.82 -13.19 3.66
CA ARG A 54 -13.15 -12.68 4.06
C ARG A 54 -13.24 -12.38 5.56
N GLN A 55 -12.68 -13.26 6.39
CA GLN A 55 -12.68 -13.12 7.85
C GLN A 55 -12.01 -11.82 8.31
N VAL A 56 -10.93 -11.39 7.66
CA VAL A 56 -10.26 -10.11 7.97
C VAL A 56 -11.22 -8.94 7.81
N PHE A 57 -12.01 -8.94 6.74
CA PHE A 57 -12.99 -7.88 6.49
C PHE A 57 -14.13 -7.90 7.52
N GLU A 58 -14.62 -9.10 7.88
CA GLU A 58 -15.70 -9.27 8.86
C GLU A 58 -15.26 -8.88 10.28
N GLU A 59 -14.06 -9.29 10.70
CA GLU A 59 -13.50 -9.00 12.04
C GLU A 59 -13.14 -7.54 12.22
N THR A 60 -12.72 -6.87 11.16
CA THR A 60 -12.31 -5.47 11.22
C THR A 60 -13.44 -4.50 10.86
N GLY A 61 -14.62 -4.98 10.48
CA GLY A 61 -15.74 -4.13 10.08
C GLY A 61 -15.54 -3.43 8.72
N GLY A 62 -14.64 -3.95 7.89
CA GLY A 62 -14.45 -3.52 6.51
C GLY A 62 -13.81 -2.14 6.33
N LEU A 63 -14.04 -1.53 5.17
CA LEU A 63 -13.51 -0.20 4.84
C LEU A 63 -14.28 0.90 5.58
N ARG A 64 -13.53 1.90 6.04
CA ARG A 64 -14.08 3.13 6.65
C ARG A 64 -14.72 4.01 5.59
N GLN A 65 -16.06 4.04 5.57
CA GLN A 65 -16.85 4.79 4.58
C GLN A 65 -16.84 6.31 4.80
N ASP A 66 -16.31 6.77 5.93
CA ASP A 66 -16.10 8.18 6.23
C ASP A 66 -14.84 8.76 5.55
N LEU A 67 -14.01 7.92 4.92
CA LEU A 67 -12.85 8.33 4.14
C LEU A 67 -13.18 8.35 2.64
N ALA A 68 -12.80 9.42 1.95
CA ALA A 68 -13.08 9.59 0.52
C ALA A 68 -11.94 9.11 -0.38
N TYR A 69 -10.69 9.17 0.09
CA TYR A 69 -9.47 8.98 -0.71
C TYR A 69 -8.51 7.94 -0.14
N SER A 70 -8.50 7.76 1.17
CA SER A 70 -7.48 7.01 1.92
C SER A 70 -8.03 5.73 2.54
N MET A 71 -9.19 5.23 2.08
CA MET A 71 -9.82 4.00 2.59
C MET A 71 -8.85 2.82 2.59
N ASP A 72 -8.19 2.58 1.46
CA ASP A 72 -7.26 1.46 1.32
C ASP A 72 -6.03 1.69 2.21
N TYR A 73 -5.45 2.88 2.17
CA TYR A 73 -4.31 3.26 3.00
C TYR A 73 -4.59 3.04 4.49
N GLU A 74 -5.75 3.48 4.97
CA GLU A 74 -6.20 3.27 6.34
C GLU A 74 -6.38 1.80 6.66
N PHE A 75 -7.02 1.04 5.76
CA PHE A 75 -7.32 -0.37 5.98
C PHE A 75 -6.04 -1.18 6.21
N TYR A 76 -5.05 -1.09 5.31
CA TYR A 76 -3.80 -1.84 5.46
C TYR A 76 -3.00 -1.42 6.71
N LEU A 77 -3.01 -0.13 7.08
CA LEU A 77 -2.40 0.31 8.34
C LEU A 77 -3.11 -0.28 9.56
N ARG A 78 -4.44 -0.26 9.56
CA ARG A 78 -5.24 -0.81 10.65
C ARG A 78 -4.96 -2.28 10.85
N LEU A 79 -5.01 -3.06 9.76
CA LEU A 79 -4.73 -4.49 9.78
C LEU A 79 -3.34 -4.78 10.35
N ALA A 80 -2.30 -4.13 9.80
CA ALA A 80 -0.94 -4.32 10.28
C ALA A 80 -0.75 -3.89 11.74
N SER A 81 -1.44 -2.83 12.19
CA SER A 81 -1.40 -2.37 13.59
C SER A 81 -2.07 -3.34 14.57
N GLN A 82 -3.01 -4.15 14.08
CA GLN A 82 -3.71 -5.19 14.83
C GLN A 82 -3.00 -6.55 14.76
N GLY A 83 -1.87 -6.64 14.06
CA GLY A 83 -1.06 -7.86 13.96
C GLY A 83 -1.46 -8.79 12.82
N PHE A 84 -2.38 -8.39 11.93
CA PHE A 84 -2.67 -9.16 10.72
C PHE A 84 -1.45 -9.19 9.80
N ARG A 85 -1.18 -10.36 9.22
CA ARG A 85 -0.02 -10.58 8.36
C ARG A 85 -0.31 -10.15 6.93
N VAL A 86 0.47 -9.18 6.45
CA VAL A 86 0.43 -8.68 5.07
C VAL A 86 1.67 -9.16 4.32
N ASP A 87 1.48 -10.07 3.37
CA ASP A 87 2.58 -10.62 2.55
C ASP A 87 2.57 -10.05 1.12
N HIS A 88 3.75 -10.07 0.51
CA HIS A 88 3.97 -9.64 -0.88
C HIS A 88 4.22 -10.86 -1.76
N VAL A 89 3.52 -10.93 -2.90
CA VAL A 89 3.73 -11.95 -3.94
C VAL A 89 4.44 -11.34 -5.14
N ARG A 90 5.48 -12.02 -5.63
CA ARG A 90 6.39 -11.54 -6.70
C ARG A 90 5.84 -11.78 -8.10
N GLU A 91 4.56 -11.48 -8.28
CA GLU A 91 3.83 -11.66 -9.53
C GLU A 91 3.05 -10.39 -9.86
N PHE A 92 2.61 -10.25 -11.11
CA PHE A 92 1.78 -9.12 -11.53
C PHE A 92 0.30 -9.54 -11.57
N TRP A 93 -0.52 -9.11 -10.60
CA TRP A 93 -1.96 -9.42 -10.61
C TRP A 93 -2.85 -8.22 -10.95
N GLY A 94 -2.36 -6.99 -10.78
CA GLY A 94 -3.14 -5.78 -11.00
C GLY A 94 -2.72 -4.96 -12.22
N ALA A 95 -3.70 -4.34 -12.88
CA ALA A 95 -3.49 -3.29 -13.86
C ALA A 95 -4.16 -2.00 -13.38
N TYR A 96 -3.35 -0.98 -13.08
CA TYR A 96 -3.81 0.35 -12.70
C TYR A 96 -3.90 1.22 -13.95
N ARG A 97 -5.11 1.62 -14.32
CA ARG A 97 -5.34 2.53 -15.45
C ARG A 97 -5.05 3.96 -15.01
N PHE A 98 -4.12 4.61 -15.70
CA PHE A 98 -3.80 6.01 -15.47
C PHE A 98 -4.53 6.88 -16.51
N HIS A 99 -5.41 7.76 -16.03
CA HIS A 99 -6.15 8.72 -16.88
C HIS A 99 -6.35 10.05 -16.15
N GLU A 100 -6.55 11.14 -16.89
CA GLU A 100 -6.58 12.51 -16.33
C GLU A 100 -7.74 12.75 -15.34
N GLU A 101 -8.85 12.04 -15.52
CA GLU A 101 -10.03 12.13 -14.63
C GLU A 101 -9.92 11.27 -13.36
N SER A 102 -8.78 10.66 -13.09
CA SER A 102 -8.58 9.86 -11.87
C SER A 102 -8.85 10.72 -10.63
N LYS A 103 -9.56 10.18 -9.63
CA LYS A 103 -9.80 10.87 -8.35
C LYS A 103 -8.53 11.46 -7.71
N THR A 104 -7.40 10.77 -7.88
CA THR A 104 -6.06 11.18 -7.42
C THR A 104 -5.54 12.45 -8.10
N VAL A 105 -5.94 12.71 -9.36
CA VAL A 105 -5.52 13.88 -10.13
C VAL A 105 -6.44 15.09 -9.88
N ALA A 106 -7.73 14.82 -9.63
CA ALA A 106 -8.75 15.87 -9.49
C ALA A 106 -8.68 16.67 -8.17
N ASP A 107 -8.25 16.07 -7.05
CA ASP A 107 -8.23 16.72 -5.73
C ASP A 107 -7.08 16.21 -4.84
N ASN A 108 -5.86 16.60 -5.20
CA ASN A 108 -4.65 16.20 -4.50
C ASN A 108 -4.56 16.78 -3.06
N GLU A 109 -5.11 17.97 -2.80
CA GLU A 109 -5.03 18.60 -1.47
C GLU A 109 -5.87 17.85 -0.43
N SER A 110 -7.12 17.49 -0.77
CA SER A 110 -7.97 16.71 0.14
C SER A 110 -7.40 15.33 0.39
N GLN A 111 -6.85 14.69 -0.66
CA GLN A 111 -6.17 13.40 -0.52
C GLN A 111 -4.98 13.49 0.45
N ILE A 112 -4.12 14.49 0.31
CA ILE A 112 -2.96 14.68 1.20
C ILE A 112 -3.43 14.92 2.65
N ARG A 113 -4.46 15.74 2.84
CA ARG A 113 -5.01 16.04 4.17
C ARG A 113 -5.55 14.79 4.84
N GLU A 114 -6.42 14.04 4.16
CA GLU A 114 -7.02 12.82 4.69
C GLU A 114 -5.94 11.76 5.01
N ALA A 115 -4.92 11.63 4.16
CA ALA A 115 -3.80 10.72 4.42
C ALA A 115 -2.95 11.15 5.63
N MET A 116 -2.79 12.46 5.89
CA MET A 116 -2.15 12.96 7.12
C MET A 116 -2.99 12.65 8.36
N GLU A 117 -4.31 12.84 8.28
CA GLU A 117 -5.24 12.52 9.37
C GLU A 117 -5.17 11.04 9.72
N VAL A 118 -5.25 10.15 8.72
CA VAL A 118 -5.07 8.70 8.90
C VAL A 118 -3.71 8.40 9.52
N ALA A 119 -2.61 8.96 8.99
CA ALA A 119 -1.28 8.70 9.52
C ALA A 119 -1.14 9.13 10.99
N SER A 120 -1.83 10.19 11.42
CA SER A 120 -1.77 10.68 12.80
C SER A 120 -2.35 9.68 13.82
N VAL A 121 -3.38 8.92 13.41
CA VAL A 121 -4.01 7.88 14.24
C VAL A 121 -3.05 6.72 14.51
N TYR A 122 -2.24 6.35 13.52
CA TYR A 122 -1.34 5.20 13.59
C TYR A 122 0.10 5.55 13.97
N SER A 123 0.42 6.84 14.16
CA SER A 123 1.74 7.29 14.58
C SER A 123 1.84 7.32 16.11
N HIS A 124 2.52 6.34 16.70
CA HIS A 124 2.82 6.34 18.14
C HIS A 124 3.95 7.29 18.54
N ASP A 125 4.74 7.78 17.58
CA ASP A 125 5.85 8.71 17.81
C ASP A 125 5.76 9.92 16.86
N VAL A 126 5.43 11.07 17.46
CA VAL A 126 5.25 12.38 16.80
C VAL A 126 6.53 13.22 16.77
N ARG A 127 7.71 12.65 17.04
CA ARG A 127 8.97 13.39 16.89
C ARG A 127 9.37 13.55 15.43
N ALA A 128 9.42 14.81 14.99
CA ALA A 128 9.82 15.26 13.65
C ALA A 128 9.14 14.53 12.47
N PRO A 129 7.80 14.49 12.41
CA PRO A 129 7.04 13.77 11.37
C PRO A 129 7.29 14.32 9.96
N TRP A 130 7.71 15.59 9.85
CA TRP A 130 8.06 16.25 8.59
C TRP A 130 9.32 15.67 7.93
N LEU A 131 10.29 15.17 8.72
CA LEU A 131 11.50 14.52 8.18
C LEU A 131 11.25 13.06 7.75
N ARG A 132 10.24 12.41 8.34
CA ARG A 132 9.99 10.99 8.13
C ARG A 132 9.51 10.69 6.72
N GLY A 133 8.66 11.52 6.12
CA GLY A 133 8.18 11.29 4.75
C GLY A 133 9.32 11.15 3.73
N PRO A 134 10.21 12.15 3.59
CA PRO A 134 11.39 12.05 2.73
C PRO A 134 12.33 10.90 3.11
N LEU A 135 12.58 10.69 4.40
CA LEU A 135 13.45 9.62 4.89
C LEU A 135 12.95 8.22 4.47
N TYR A 136 11.67 7.92 4.71
CA TYR A 136 11.08 6.63 4.37
C TYR A 136 10.87 6.46 2.87
N SER A 137 10.63 7.55 2.13
CA SER A 137 10.67 7.53 0.66
C SER A 137 12.07 7.16 0.15
N ALA A 138 13.13 7.72 0.74
CA ALA A 138 14.50 7.37 0.42
C ALA A 138 14.83 5.92 0.81
N LYS A 139 14.42 5.47 2.01
CA LYS A 139 14.51 4.07 2.46
C LYS A 139 13.89 3.14 1.43
N ARG A 140 12.66 3.39 0.99
CA ARG A 140 11.95 2.55 0.00
C ARG A 140 12.75 2.45 -1.31
N LYS A 141 13.20 3.59 -1.85
CA LYS A 141 14.02 3.62 -3.08
C LYS A 141 15.33 2.85 -2.91
N PHE A 142 15.98 3.01 -1.77
CA PHE A 142 17.22 2.32 -1.45
C PHE A 142 17.03 0.80 -1.33
N VAL A 143 15.98 0.34 -0.65
CA VAL A 143 15.63 -1.10 -0.59
C VAL A 143 15.37 -1.64 -2.00
N LYS A 144 14.58 -0.92 -2.82
CA LYS A 144 14.34 -1.32 -4.22
C LYS A 144 15.64 -1.46 -5.01
N LEU A 145 16.58 -0.53 -4.84
CA LEU A 145 17.88 -0.55 -5.50
C LEU A 145 18.74 -1.73 -5.04
N LEU A 146 18.82 -1.97 -3.72
CA LEU A 146 19.66 -3.01 -3.15
C LEU A 146 19.13 -4.43 -3.40
N THR A 147 17.81 -4.63 -3.33
CA THR A 147 17.20 -5.95 -3.35
C THR A 147 16.50 -6.27 -4.67
N GLY A 148 16.49 -5.34 -5.63
CA GLY A 148 15.69 -5.49 -6.85
C GLY A 148 14.19 -5.57 -6.56
N CYS A 149 13.75 -4.96 -5.45
CA CYS A 149 12.41 -5.02 -4.85
C CYS A 149 12.09 -6.29 -4.05
N TYR A 150 12.90 -7.35 -4.14
CA TYR A 150 12.61 -8.63 -3.50
C TYR A 150 13.69 -9.03 -2.51
N ARG A 151 13.35 -9.49 -1.30
CA ARG A 151 14.38 -10.01 -0.38
C ARG A 151 14.81 -11.41 -0.84
N PRO A 152 16.11 -11.66 -1.11
CA PRO A 152 16.55 -12.92 -1.71
C PRO A 152 16.20 -14.18 -0.88
N TRP A 153 16.03 -14.02 0.43
CA TRP A 153 15.77 -15.11 1.39
C TRP A 153 14.30 -15.27 1.79
N GLU A 154 13.41 -14.35 1.42
CA GLU A 154 11.97 -14.50 1.63
C GLU A 154 11.42 -15.32 0.45
N ARG A 155 10.84 -16.49 0.73
CA ARG A 155 10.10 -17.29 -0.25
C ARG A 155 8.62 -16.91 -0.15
N LEU A 156 8.21 -15.97 -1.00
CA LEU A 156 6.89 -15.74 -1.58
C LEU A 156 7.12 -14.83 -2.80
#